data_AF-A0A8S2Y034-F1
#
_entry.id   AF-A0A8S2Y034-F1
#
_cell.length_a   1.000
_cell.length_b   1.000
_cell.length_c   1.000
_cell.angle_alpha   90.00
_cell.angle_beta   90.00
_cell.angle_gamma   90.00
#
_symmetry.space_group_name_H-M   'P 1'
#
loop_
_entity.id
_entity.type
_entity.pdbx_description
1 polymer ?
#
loop_
_entity_poly.entity_id
_entity_poly.type
_entity_poly.pdbx_seq_one_letter_code
_entity_poly.pdbx_strand_id
1 'polypeptide(L)' 'CFCNGFAKNCTFSRELYERTGHGSVCIDCVGNRGGPNCERCKLGFYRLPDSEGECLPCA' A
#
# COMPACT_ATOMS: atom_id res chain seq x y z
N CYS A 1 -9.34 -7.81 4.39
CA CYS A 1 -8.24 -6.83 4.35
C CYS A 1 -8.52 -5.80 3.27
N PHE A 2 -8.14 -4.56 3.48
CA PHE A 2 -8.40 -3.47 2.54
C PHE A 2 -7.10 -3.09 1.82
N CYS A 3 -6.79 -3.78 0.71
CA CYS A 3 -5.52 -3.58 -0.02
C CYS A 3 -5.66 -2.77 -1.31
N ASN A 4 -6.77 -2.02 -1.47
CA ASN A 4 -7.09 -1.26 -2.69
C ASN A 4 -7.04 -2.10 -3.99
N GLY A 5 -7.18 -3.43 -3.91
CA GLY A 5 -7.05 -4.36 -5.05
C GLY A 5 -5.61 -4.73 -5.43
N PHE A 6 -4.60 -4.22 -4.72
CA PHE A 6 -3.18 -4.41 -5.05
C PHE A 6 -2.47 -5.48 -4.21
N ALA A 7 -3.17 -6.19 -3.34
CA ALA A 7 -2.64 -7.38 -2.67
C ALA A 7 -3.75 -8.37 -2.36
N LYS A 8 -3.39 -9.66 -2.36
CA LYS A 8 -4.29 -10.77 -1.99
C LYS A 8 -4.08 -11.23 -0.55
N ASN A 9 -2.88 -11.02 -0.02
CA ASN A 9 -2.47 -11.48 1.31
C ASN A 9 -2.30 -10.28 2.24
N CYS A 10 -2.53 -10.53 3.52
CA CYS A 10 -2.41 -9.53 4.58
C CYS A 10 -2.19 -10.22 5.93
N THR A 11 -1.62 -9.47 6.88
CA THR A 11 -1.49 -9.85 8.27
C THR A 11 -2.21 -8.85 9.17
N PHE A 12 -2.40 -9.22 10.44
CA PHE A 12 -2.95 -8.35 11.46
C PHE A 12 -1.82 -7.80 12.34
N SER A 13 -1.74 -6.47 12.44
CA SER A 13 -0.88 -5.75 13.37
C SER A 13 -1.74 -5.13 14.47
N ARG A 14 -1.50 -5.59 15.71
CA ARG A 14 -2.14 -5.04 16.90
C ARG A 14 -1.78 -3.57 17.13
N GLU A 15 -0.52 -3.21 16.90
CA GLU A 15 -0.04 -1.83 17.03
C GLU A 15 -0.79 -0.86 16.09
N LEU A 16 -1.00 -1.28 14.83
CA LEU A 16 -1.73 -0.46 13.87
C LEU A 16 -3.20 -0.30 14.28
N TYR A 17 -3.81 -1.36 14.80
CA TYR A 17 -5.18 -1.35 15.30
C TYR A 17 -5.34 -0.39 16.49
N GLU A 18 -4.44 -0.43 17.46
CA GLU A 18 -4.47 0.46 18.63
C GLU A 18 -4.31 1.93 18.24
N ARG A 19 -3.55 2.22 17.17
CA ARG A 19 -3.30 3.60 16.70
C ARG A 19 -4.38 4.17 15.78
N THR A 20 -5.03 3.33 14.97
CA THR A 20 -5.88 3.78 13.85
C THR A 20 -7.29 3.19 13.86
N GLY A 21 -7.57 2.20 14.70
CA GLY A 21 -8.78 1.37 14.63
C GLY A 21 -8.75 0.33 13.50
N HIS A 22 -7.69 0.29 12.69
CA HIS A 22 -7.52 -0.67 11.60
C HIS A 22 -6.24 -1.48 11.80
N GLY A 23 -6.35 -2.81 11.84
CA GLY A 23 -5.20 -3.69 12.11
C GLY A 23 -4.65 -4.43 10.89
N SER A 24 -5.30 -4.36 9.73
CA SER A 24 -4.83 -5.12 8.56
C SER A 24 -3.64 -4.43 7.90
N VAL A 25 -2.58 -5.19 7.64
CA VAL A 25 -1.41 -4.79 6.86
C VAL A 25 -1.28 -5.72 5.67
N CYS A 26 -1.36 -5.18 4.45
CA CYS A 26 -1.21 -5.91 3.21
C CYS A 26 0.23 -6.39 3.01
N ILE A 27 0.39 -7.57 2.43
CA ILE A 27 1.68 -8.19 2.13
C ILE A 27 1.80 -8.32 0.60
N ASP A 28 3.00 -8.07 0.07
CA ASP A 28 3.31 -8.17 -1.35
C ASP A 28 2.41 -7.33 -2.26
N CYS A 29 2.28 -6.03 -1.94
CA CYS A 29 1.62 -5.07 -2.81
C CYS A 29 2.23 -5.06 -4.22
N VAL A 30 1.38 -5.26 -5.24
CA VAL A 30 1.76 -5.21 -6.66
C VAL A 30 1.75 -3.77 -7.20
N GLY A 31 2.32 -3.57 -8.40
CA GLY A 31 2.32 -2.26 -9.07
C GLY A 31 3.17 -1.22 -8.34
N ASN A 32 4.29 -1.62 -7.73
CA ASN A 32 5.21 -0.75 -6.98
C ASN A 32 4.56 0.07 -5.86
N ARG A 33 3.50 -0.48 -5.26
CA ARG A 33 2.79 0.13 -4.12
C ARG A 33 3.31 -0.37 -2.78
N GLY A 34 3.08 0.42 -1.75
CA GLY A 34 3.42 0.15 -0.37
C GLY A 34 2.46 0.86 0.58
N GLY A 35 2.74 0.74 1.88
CA GLY A 35 1.83 1.15 2.94
C GLY A 35 0.93 0.01 3.41
N PRO A 36 0.30 0.15 4.60
CA PRO A 36 -0.55 -0.90 5.19
C PRO A 36 -1.69 -1.37 4.29
N ASN A 37 -2.15 -0.55 3.36
CA ASN A 37 -3.27 -0.83 2.47
C ASN A 37 -2.88 -0.75 0.98
N CYS A 38 -1.58 -0.75 0.64
CA CYS A 38 -1.08 -0.50 -0.72
C CYS A 38 -1.52 0.87 -1.29
N GLU A 39 -1.71 1.85 -0.41
CA GLU A 39 -2.30 3.16 -0.72
C GLU A 39 -1.29 4.16 -1.31
N ARG A 40 0.01 3.92 -1.14
CA ARG A 40 1.09 4.80 -1.62
C ARG A 40 2.09 4.05 -2.48
N CYS A 41 2.99 4.77 -3.14
CA CYS A 41 4.10 4.14 -3.85
C CYS A 41 5.22 3.70 -2.88
N LYS A 42 5.96 2.66 -3.25
CA LYS A 42 7.19 2.26 -2.54
C LYS A 42 8.22 3.38 -2.61
N LEU A 43 9.19 3.35 -1.70
CA LEU A 43 10.34 4.25 -1.77
C LEU A 43 11.06 4.07 -3.11
N GLY A 44 11.45 5.18 -3.75
CA GLY A 44 12.01 5.17 -5.10
C GLY A 44 10.97 5.07 -6.22
N PHE A 45 9.68 5.10 -5.88
CA PHE A 45 8.59 5.22 -6.84
C PHE A 45 7.68 6.39 -6.48
N TYR A 46 7.11 7.04 -7.49
CA TYR A 46 6.19 8.15 -7.34
C TYR A 46 4.97 7.98 -8.23
N ARG A 47 3.88 8.65 -7.87
CA ARG A 47 2.66 8.72 -8.68
C ARG A 47 2.66 10.05 -9.42
N LEU A 48 2.42 10.02 -10.72
CA LEU A 48 2.10 11.23 -11.47
C LEU A 48 0.62 11.61 -11.25
N PRO A 49 0.28 12.89 -11.10
CA PRO A 49 -1.11 13.35 -10.96
C PRO A 49 -2.03 12.80 -12.06
N ASP A 50 -1.51 12.70 -13.29
CA ASP A 50 -2.24 12.26 -14.48
C ASP A 50 -2.08 10.76 -14.79
N SER A 51 -1.30 10.02 -14.01
CA SER A 51 -1.27 8.56 -14.12
C SER A 51 -2.51 8.00 -13.43
N GLU A 52 -3.13 6.95 -13.98
CA GLU A 52 -4.28 6.21 -13.41
C GLU A 52 -3.91 5.44 -12.12
N GLY A 53 -3.01 6.00 -11.32
CA GLY A 53 -2.51 5.46 -10.09
C GLY A 53 -1.40 4.46 -10.23
N GLU A 54 -0.64 4.55 -11.32
CA GLU A 54 0.62 3.83 -11.47
C GLU A 54 1.73 4.46 -10.65
N CYS A 55 2.62 3.61 -10.15
CA CYS A 55 3.82 4.00 -9.41
C CYS A 55 5.03 3.82 -10.32
N LEU A 56 5.57 4.94 -10.80
CA LEU A 56 6.71 5.02 -11.70
C LEU A 56 8.02 5.16 -10.92
N PRO A 57 9.13 4.58 -11.39
CA PRO A 57 10.42 4.69 -10.72
C PRO A 57 10.92 6.15 -10.78
N CYS A 58 11.50 6.63 -9.68
CA CYS A 58 12.26 7.88 -9.67
C CYS A 58 13.48 7.72 -10.59
N ALA A 59 13.70 8.69 -11.48
CA ALA A 59 14.88 8.76 -12.34
C ALA A 59 16.13 9.21 -11.56
#